data_AF-A0A2C6KQT7-F1
#
_entry.id   AF-A0A2C6KQT7-F1
#
_cell.length_a   1.000
_cell.length_b   1.000
_cell.length_c   1.000
_cell.angle_alpha   90.00
_cell.angle_beta   90.00
_cell.angle_gamma   90.00
#
_symmetry.space_group_name_H-M   'P 1'
#
loop_
_entity.id
_entity.type
_entity.pdbx_description
1 polymer ?
#
loop_
_entity_poly.entity_id
_entity_poly.type
_entity_poly.pdbx_seq_one_letter_code
_entity_poly.pdbx_strand_id
1 'polypeptide(L)' 'MYASDGKECLICMTNPKDVMLYPCRHLCLCSDCLRSLHQEKCPICRSHFSAYVTFPFKPNRSTLHSSLPPPSSSS' A
#
# COMPACT_ATOMS: atom_id res chain seq x y z
N MET A 1 -6.52 -16.91 -9.86
CA MET A 1 -5.78 -17.00 -8.58
C MET A 1 -4.91 -15.77 -8.49
N TYR A 2 -5.36 -14.79 -7.73
CA TYR A 2 -4.80 -13.44 -7.67
C TYR A 2 -3.49 -13.49 -6.90
N ALA A 3 -2.37 -13.54 -7.62
CA ALA A 3 -1.16 -12.99 -7.06
C ALA A 3 -1.44 -11.50 -6.89
N SER A 4 -1.72 -11.06 -5.66
CA SER A 4 -1.55 -9.66 -5.28
C SER A 4 -0.09 -9.34 -5.54
N ASP A 5 0.18 -8.99 -6.79
CA ASP A 5 1.34 -8.30 -7.30
C ASP A 5 1.75 -7.36 -6.19
N GLY A 6 2.85 -7.68 -5.50
CA GLY A 6 3.20 -7.17 -4.18
C GLY A 6 3.56 -5.69 -4.19
N LYS A 7 2.63 -4.86 -4.63
CA LYS A 7 2.65 -3.41 -4.80
C LYS A 7 1.67 -2.74 -3.84
N GLU A 8 0.75 -3.48 -3.23
CA GLU A 8 -0.19 -2.99 -2.23
C GLU A 8 0.44 -2.90 -0.84
N CYS A 9 0.01 -1.91 -0.05
CA CYS A 9 0.45 -1.68 1.30
C CYS A 9 0.11 -2.88 2.18
N LEU A 10 1.09 -3.35 2.97
CA LEU A 10 0.91 -4.53 3.81
C LEU A 10 -0.05 -4.30 5.00
N ILE A 11 -0.42 -3.05 5.29
CA ILE A 11 -1.31 -2.70 6.39
C ILE A 11 -2.76 -2.57 5.90
N CYS A 12 -3.01 -1.67 4.94
CA CYS A 12 -4.38 -1.47 4.46
C CYS A 12 -4.78 -2.42 3.32
N MET A 13 -3.82 -3.00 2.60
CA MET A 13 -4.05 -3.84 1.42
C MET A 13 -4.91 -3.16 0.33
N THR A 14 -4.95 -1.82 0.33
CA THR A 14 -5.77 -1.01 -0.58
C THR A 14 -4.91 -0.05 -1.38
N ASN A 15 -4.06 0.71 -0.69
CA ASN A 15 -3.22 1.73 -1.32
C ASN A 15 -1.89 1.14 -1.79
N PRO A 16 -1.28 1.68 -2.86
CA PRO A 16 0.05 1.26 -3.30
C PRO A 16 1.13 1.60 -2.26
N LYS A 17 2.22 0.83 -2.29
CA LYS A 17 3.41 1.06 -1.47
C LYS A 17 4.19 2.23 -2.03
N ASP A 18 4.35 3.25 -1.20
CA ASP A 18 4.95 4.54 -1.53
C ASP A 18 6.04 4.93 -0.53
N VAL A 19 6.11 4.23 0.61
CA VAL A 19 7.00 4.55 1.72
C VAL A 19 8.07 3.49 1.88
N MET A 20 9.33 3.92 1.76
CA MET A 20 10.52 3.12 2.09
C MET A 20 11.11 3.55 3.44
N LEU A 21 11.33 2.59 4.33
CA LEU A 21 11.87 2.81 5.68
C LEU A 21 13.40 2.71 5.71
N TYR A 22 14.08 3.51 6.53
CA TYR A 22 15.54 3.49 6.70
C TYR A 22 15.93 3.16 8.16
N PRO A 23 16.94 2.28 8.40
CA PRO A 23 17.97 1.79 7.48
C PRO A 23 17.65 0.51 6.69
N CYS A 24 16.51 -0.14 6.96
CA CYS A 24 16.20 -1.46 6.41
C CYS A 24 15.83 -1.49 4.91
N ARG A 25 15.47 -0.34 4.33
CA ARG A 25 15.15 -0.12 2.90
C ARG A 25 13.93 -0.90 2.38
N HIS A 26 13.07 -1.36 3.28
CA HIS A 26 11.85 -2.08 2.92
C HIS A 26 10.75 -1.10 2.49
N LEU A 27 10.21 -1.30 1.28
CA LEU A 27 9.06 -0.59 0.73
C LEU A 27 7.79 -1.42 1.03
N CYS A 28 7.00 -0.99 2.01
CA CYS A 28 5.94 -1.84 2.61
C CYS A 28 4.63 -1.11 2.89
N LEU A 29 4.68 0.21 2.94
CA LEU A 29 3.62 1.04 3.49
C LEU A 29 3.20 2.08 2.46
N CYS A 30 1.95 2.52 2.56
CA CYS A 30 1.51 3.77 1.96
C CYS A 30 1.67 4.91 2.97
N SER A 31 1.65 6.15 2.48
CA SER A 31 1.86 7.36 3.28
C SER A 31 0.80 7.56 4.36
N ASP A 32 -0.44 7.15 4.12
CA ASP A 32 -1.52 7.17 5.12
C ASP A 32 -1.27 6.20 6.27
N CYS A 33 -0.91 4.94 5.95
CA CYS A 33 -0.62 3.94 6.96
C CYS A 33 0.61 4.28 7.79
N LEU A 34 1.61 4.95 7.19
CA LEU A 34 2.78 5.45 7.93
C LEU A 34 2.37 6.47 9.00
N ARG A 35 1.46 7.40 8.68
CA ARG A 35 0.99 8.43 9.64
C ARG A 35 0.23 7.83 10.81
N SER A 36 -0.50 6.74 10.58
CA SER A 36 -1.24 6.00 11.62
C SER A 36 -0.39 4.97 12.36
N LEU A 37 0.87 4.79 11.95
CA LEU A 37 1.75 3.78 12.53
C LEU A 37 2.25 4.25 13.89
N HIS A 38 1.77 3.59 14.96
CA HIS A 38 2.19 3.92 16.33
C HIS A 38 3.58 3.36 16.67
N GLN A 39 4.04 2.34 15.95
CA GLN A 39 5.31 1.69 16.18
C GLN A 39 6.30 2.07 15.08
N GLU A 40 7.42 2.68 15.44
CA GLU A 40 8.55 2.99 14.56
C GLU A 40 9.36 1.75 14.15
N LYS A 41 8.67 0.63 13.86
CA LYS A 41 9.26 -0.64 13.45
C LYS A 41 8.80 -1.02 12.04
N CYS A 42 9.72 -1.56 11.25
CA CYS A 42 9.42 -2.07 9.93
C CYS A 42 8.51 -3.32 10.03
N PRO A 43 7.39 -3.39 9.28
CA PRO A 43 6.49 -4.54 9.32
C PRO A 43 7.10 -5.83 8.74
N ILE A 44 8.14 -5.73 7.90
CA ILE A 44 8.84 -6.90 7.33
C ILE A 44 9.88 -7.44 8.31
N CYS A 45 10.85 -6.61 8.70
CA CYS A 45 12.03 -7.08 9.44
C CYS A 45 12.00 -6.73 10.94
N ARG A 46 10.98 -6.01 11.40
CA ARG A 46 10.80 -5.53 12.79
C ARG A 46 11.92 -4.64 13.33
N SER A 47 12.89 -4.27 12.49
CA SER A 47 13.92 -3.29 12.83
C SER A 47 13.31 -1.91 13.03
N HIS A 48 13.84 -1.16 14.00
CA HIS A 48 13.46 0.23 14.19
C HIS A 48 13.88 1.05 12.97
N PHE A 49 13.03 1.98 12.55
CA PHE A 49 13.35 2.96 11.51
C PHE A 49 13.38 4.35 12.12
N SER A 50 14.31 5.18 11.65
CA SER A 50 14.46 6.57 12.12
C SER A 50 14.14 7.59 11.03
N ALA A 51 14.10 7.15 9.77
CA ALA A 51 13.78 7.99 8.63
C ALA A 51 13.01 7.18 7.58
N TYR A 52 12.33 7.88 6.68
CA TYR A 52 11.60 7.29 5.57
C TYR A 52 11.65 8.19 4.34
N VAL A 53 11.44 7.59 3.17
CA VAL A 53 11.28 8.29 1.89
C VAL A 53 9.93 7.94 1.31
N THR A 54 9.21 8.96 0.83
CA THR A 54 7.92 8.82 0.14
C THR A 54 8.11 9.08 -1.36
N PHE A 55 7.55 8.23 -2.21
CA PHE A 55 7.69 8.29 -3.67
C PHE A 55 6.33 8.53 -4.32
N PRO A 56 5.95 9.76 -4.71
CA PRO A 56 4.60 10.07 -5.17
C PRO A 56 4.13 9.12 -6.29
N PHE A 57 3.32 8.12 -5.93
CA PHE A 57 2.83 7.15 -6.90
C PHE A 57 1.65 7.75 -7.64
N LYS A 58 1.79 7.96 -8.95
CA LYS A 58 0.65 8.25 -9.82
C LYS A 58 -0.01 6.91 -10.14
N PRO A 59 -1.19 6.58 -9.58
CA PRO A 59 -1.85 5.33 -9.91
C PRO A 59 -2.17 5.35 -11.40
N ASN A 60 -1.57 4.43 -12.17
CA ASN A 60 -1.94 4.25 -13.56
C ASN A 60 -3.35 3.64 -13.57
N ARG A 61 -4.35 4.44 -13.97
CA ARG A 61 -5.78 4.13 -13.92
C ARG A 61 -6.19 3.14 -15.02
N SER A 62 -5.42 2.07 -15.23
CA SER A 62 -5.62 1.07 -16.27
C SER A 62 -6.08 -0.30 -15.74
N THR A 63 -6.26 -0.46 -14.43
CA THR A 63 -6.86 -1.68 -13.81
C THR A 63 -8.14 -1.39 -13.03
N LEU A 64 -8.92 -0.38 -13.44
CA LEU A 64 -10.29 -0.16 -12.95
C LEU A 64 -11.30 -0.96 -13.78
N HIS A 65 -10.95 -2.20 -14.13
CA HIS A 65 -11.89 -3.15 -14.71
C HIS A 65 -12.02 -4.34 -13.76
N SER A 66 -13.27 -4.66 -13.44
CA SER A 66 -13.75 -5.81 -12.67
C SER A 66 -13.96 -5.54 -11.17
N SER A 67 -15.12 -4.99 -10.81
CA SER A 67 -15.96 -5.40 -9.64
C SER A 67 -17.00 -4.32 -9.29
N LEU A 68 -17.68 -3.73 -10.28
CA LEU A 68 -19.03 -3.25 -10.03
C LEU A 68 -19.99 -4.17 -10.79
N PRO A 69 -20.84 -4.94 -10.11
CA PRO A 69 -21.99 -5.52 -10.79
C PRO A 69 -22.83 -4.37 -11.36
N PRO A 70 -23.46 -4.53 -12.53
CA PRO A 70 -24.36 -3.51 -13.07
C PRO A 70 -25.46 -3.21 -12.05
N PRO A 71 -25.95 -1.96 -11.94
CA PRO A 71 -27.16 -1.70 -11.16
C PRO A 71 -28.29 -2.52 -11.78
N SER A 72 -28.79 -3.51 -11.04
CA SER A 72 -30.00 -4.27 -11.38
C SER A 72 -31.14 -3.27 -11.53
N SER A 73 -31.34 -2.82 -12.76
CA SER A 73 -32.39 -1.92 -13.16
C SER A 73 -33.43 -2.78 -13.89
N SER A 74 -34.64 -2.78 -13.34
CA SER A 74 -35.90 -3.10 -14.03
C SER A 74 -36.14 -4.61 -14.26
N SER A 75 -37.26 -5.24 -13.89
CA SER A 75 -38.60 -4.81 -13.46
C SER A 75 -39.24 -5.91 -12.62
#